data_AF-A0A228I0J5-F1
#
_entry.id   AF-A0A228I0J5-F1
#
_cell.length_a   1.000
_cell.length_b   1.000
_cell.length_c   1.000
_cell.angle_alpha   90.00
_cell.angle_beta   90.00
_cell.angle_gamma   90.00
#
_symmetry.space_group_name_H-M   'P 1'
#
loop_
_entity.id
_entity.type
_entity.pdbx_description
1 polymer ?
#
loop_
_entity_poly.entity_id
_entity_poly.type
_entity_poly.pdbx_seq_one_letter_code
_entity_poly.pdbx_strand_id
1 'polypeptide(L)'
;MNDELLELEMLYENSEESVPRSELLKFMDSDQPEVLGSLYAKLTKRSFTEKIVPPMEFGDCKRLFLKFYGLCISNDYVEADNPQSFLISRYIAAVDFGRWFVSIVEDRKIARSDVADVVRWLENLYVQGDQEIRSCLIVASLEHMFSSNSIRKLFSGWKFDPILGGAYREALLSRGMNI
;
A
#
# COMPACT_ATOMS: atom_id res chain seq x y z
N MET A 1 23.80 -2.15 8.71
CA MET A 1 22.50 -1.53 9.05
C MET A 1 22.60 -0.06 8.67
N ASN A 2 21.60 0.46 7.98
CA ASN A 2 21.58 1.85 7.50
C ASN A 2 21.42 2.81 8.69
N ASP A 3 22.13 3.94 8.69
CA ASP A 3 22.08 4.96 9.75
C ASP A 3 20.66 5.51 9.97
N GLU A 4 19.89 5.74 8.90
CA GLU A 4 18.49 6.18 9.00
C GLU A 4 17.59 5.13 9.66
N LEU A 5 17.82 3.85 9.36
CA LEU A 5 17.05 2.75 9.95
C LEU A 5 17.37 2.62 11.45
N LEU A 6 18.65 2.75 11.81
CA LEU A 6 19.06 2.77 13.20
C LEU A 6 18.43 3.95 13.95
N GLU A 7 18.41 5.15 13.34
CA GLU A 7 17.77 6.32 13.94
C GLU A 7 16.27 6.10 14.18
N LEU A 8 15.55 5.51 13.21
CA LEU A 8 14.14 5.17 13.36
C LEU A 8 13.89 4.13 14.46
N GLU A 9 14.73 3.10 14.55
CA GLU A 9 14.63 2.09 15.61
C GLU A 9 14.93 2.71 16.99
N MET A 10 15.96 3.54 17.10
CA MET A 10 16.28 4.26 18.33
C MET A 10 15.16 5.22 18.76
N LEU A 11 14.54 5.94 17.80
CA LEU A 11 13.38 6.78 18.08
C LEU A 11 12.26 5.96 18.71
N TYR A 12 12.01 4.76 18.18
CA TYR A 12 11.00 3.85 18.71
C TYR A 12 11.34 3.35 20.11
N GLU A 13 12.54 2.80 20.31
CA GLU A 13 12.96 2.22 21.58
C GLU A 13 12.98 3.24 22.73
N ASN A 14 13.36 4.48 22.44
CA ASN A 14 13.42 5.55 23.43
C ASN A 14 12.07 6.25 23.66
N SER A 15 11.06 5.97 22.83
CA SER A 15 9.72 6.58 22.94
C SER A 15 8.82 5.82 23.91
N GLU A 16 9.08 5.97 25.21
CA GLU A 16 8.27 5.33 26.24
C GLU A 16 6.80 5.79 26.19
N GLU A 17 6.57 7.11 26.09
CA GLU A 17 5.22 7.70 26.19
C GLU A 17 4.71 8.40 24.93
N SER A 18 5.58 8.99 24.11
CA SER A 18 5.14 9.70 22.90
C SER A 18 6.21 9.76 21.80
N VAL A 19 5.74 9.82 20.55
CA VAL A 19 6.55 9.95 19.34
C VAL A 19 6.09 11.20 18.58
N PRO A 20 6.96 12.19 18.33
CA PRO A 20 6.56 13.36 17.57
C PRO A 20 6.25 13.00 16.11
N ARG A 21 5.07 13.37 15.59
CA ARG A 21 4.71 13.18 14.16
C ARG A 21 5.78 13.76 13.23
N SER A 22 6.30 14.94 13.57
CA SER A 22 7.32 15.64 12.77
C SER A 22 8.60 14.83 12.56
N GLU A 23 8.98 13.99 13.53
CA GLU A 23 10.14 13.11 13.39
C GLU A 23 9.85 11.98 12.39
N LEU A 24 8.67 11.37 12.49
CA LEU A 24 8.25 10.31 11.56
C LEU A 24 8.13 10.79 10.12
N LEU A 25 7.68 12.04 9.92
CA LEU A 25 7.57 12.62 8.58
C LEU A 25 8.91 12.68 7.83
N LYS A 26 10.05 12.83 8.55
CA LYS A 26 11.38 12.85 7.93
C LYS A 26 11.70 11.51 7.27
N PHE A 27 11.34 10.40 7.90
CA PHE A 27 11.59 9.06 7.39
C PHE A 27 10.66 8.66 6.24
N MET A 28 9.48 9.28 6.12
CA MET A 28 8.54 9.00 5.02
C MET A 28 9.07 9.37 3.64
N ASP A 29 9.99 10.33 3.59
CA ASP A 29 10.60 10.79 2.34
C ASP A 29 11.88 10.00 2.01
N SER A 30 12.33 9.09 2.89
CA SER A 30 13.50 8.24 2.65
C SER A 30 13.36 7.44 1.36
N ASP A 31 14.44 7.33 0.60
CA ASP A 31 14.51 6.49 -0.60
C ASP A 31 15.00 5.06 -0.28
N GLN A 32 15.16 4.75 1.00
CA GLN A 32 15.66 3.46 1.47
C GLN A 32 14.47 2.53 1.77
N PRO A 33 14.29 1.44 1.00
CA PRO A 33 13.12 0.58 1.13
C PRO A 33 12.95 0.00 2.54
N GLU A 34 14.05 -0.36 3.21
CA GLU A 34 14.04 -0.91 4.58
C GLU A 34 13.56 0.11 5.63
N VAL A 35 13.88 1.40 5.44
CA VAL A 35 13.39 2.47 6.33
C VAL A 35 11.88 2.62 6.17
N LEU A 36 11.39 2.65 4.93
CA LEU A 36 9.96 2.73 4.63
C LEU A 36 9.21 1.49 5.13
N GLY A 37 9.81 0.30 4.98
CA GLY A 37 9.26 -0.97 5.47
C GLY A 37 9.16 -1.01 6.98
N SER A 38 10.21 -0.58 7.71
CA SER A 38 10.16 -0.48 9.16
C SER A 38 9.08 0.50 9.61
N LEU A 39 9.01 1.68 8.99
CA LEU A 39 8.00 2.67 9.33
C LEU A 39 6.57 2.16 9.04
N TYR A 40 6.36 1.49 7.91
CA TYR A 40 5.09 0.81 7.57
C TYR A 40 4.73 -0.24 8.63
N ALA A 41 5.67 -1.13 8.98
CA ALA A 41 5.46 -2.19 9.97
C ALA A 41 5.13 -1.65 11.36
N LYS A 42 5.64 -0.46 11.73
CA LYS A 42 5.27 0.23 12.96
C LYS A 42 3.90 0.89 12.85
N LEU A 43 3.60 1.60 11.76
CA LEU A 43 2.32 2.32 11.58
C LEU A 43 1.11 1.41 11.37
N THR A 44 1.30 0.14 11.04
CA THR A 44 0.23 -0.88 11.05
C THR A 44 -0.11 -1.37 12.46
N LYS A 45 0.70 -1.04 13.48
CA LYS A 45 0.46 -1.42 14.88
C LYS A 45 -0.25 -0.31 15.64
N ARG A 46 -1.41 -0.65 16.21
CA ARG A 46 -2.20 0.26 17.04
C ARG A 46 -1.40 0.81 18.24
N SER A 47 -0.63 -0.05 18.89
CA SER A 47 0.20 0.33 20.04
C SER A 47 1.25 1.39 19.73
N PHE A 48 1.72 1.47 18.47
CA PHE A 48 2.63 2.51 18.04
C PHE A 48 1.88 3.79 17.63
N THR A 49 0.83 3.65 16.82
CA THR A 49 0.07 4.81 16.33
C THR A 49 -0.61 5.62 17.44
N GLU A 50 -1.00 5.00 18.56
CA GLU A 50 -1.53 5.69 19.74
C GLU A 50 -0.50 6.58 20.46
N LYS A 51 0.81 6.34 20.26
CA LYS A 51 1.88 7.15 20.83
C LYS A 51 2.21 8.40 20.01
N ILE A 52 1.70 8.51 18.79
CA ILE A 52 2.12 9.57 17.86
C ILE A 52 1.39 10.88 18.20
N VAL A 53 2.16 11.94 18.46
CA VAL A 53 1.63 13.24 18.86
C VAL A 53 2.18 14.36 17.96
N PRO A 54 1.32 15.16 17.29
CA PRO A 54 -0.12 14.90 17.09
C PRO A 54 -0.36 13.61 16.27
N PRO A 55 -1.56 13.02 16.28
CA PRO A 55 -1.85 11.82 15.50
C PRO A 55 -1.51 11.97 14.02
N MET A 56 -1.11 10.87 13.38
CA MET A 56 -0.87 10.83 11.94
C MET A 56 -2.14 11.18 11.17
N GLU A 57 -1.99 12.02 10.16
CA GLU A 57 -3.08 12.31 9.23
C GLU A 57 -3.16 11.22 8.16
N PHE A 58 -4.37 11.02 7.63
CA PHE A 58 -4.58 10.04 6.56
C PHE A 58 -3.68 10.30 5.34
N GLY A 59 -3.46 11.56 4.98
CA GLY A 59 -2.59 11.95 3.86
C GLY A 59 -1.14 11.48 4.00
N ASP A 60 -0.62 11.45 5.23
CA ASP A 60 0.74 10.96 5.51
C ASP A 60 0.81 9.44 5.36
N CYS A 61 -0.14 8.73 5.97
CA CYS A 61 -0.22 7.29 5.87
C CYS A 61 -0.43 6.86 4.41
N LYS A 62 -1.32 7.53 3.67
CA LYS A 62 -1.53 7.32 2.23
C LYS A 62 -0.22 7.46 1.47
N ARG A 63 0.52 8.56 1.67
CA ARG A 63 1.79 8.82 0.98
C ARG A 63 2.81 7.71 1.23
N LEU A 64 3.03 7.35 2.50
CA LEU A 64 3.97 6.29 2.86
C LEU A 64 3.55 4.94 2.29
N PHE A 65 2.29 4.55 2.48
CA PHE A 65 1.82 3.20 2.14
C PHE A 65 1.89 3.00 0.62
N LEU A 66 1.47 3.98 -0.18
CA LEU A 66 1.58 3.91 -1.63
C LEU A 66 3.05 3.89 -2.11
N LYS A 67 3.95 4.65 -1.47
CA LYS A 67 5.39 4.61 -1.79
C LYS A 67 5.96 3.21 -1.50
N PHE A 68 5.69 2.67 -0.31
CA PHE A 68 6.19 1.37 0.12
C PHE A 68 5.63 0.22 -0.73
N TYR A 69 4.31 0.14 -0.93
CA TYR A 69 3.70 -0.87 -1.78
C TYR A 69 4.21 -0.78 -3.22
N GLY A 70 4.32 0.44 -3.76
CA GLY A 70 4.85 0.65 -5.12
C GLY A 70 6.28 0.13 -5.28
N LEU A 71 7.14 0.38 -4.29
CA LEU A 71 8.52 -0.14 -4.28
C LEU A 71 8.55 -1.67 -4.24
N CYS A 72 7.83 -2.29 -3.31
CA CYS A 72 7.81 -3.75 -3.17
C CYS A 72 7.22 -4.44 -4.41
N ILE A 73 6.11 -3.92 -4.94
CA ILE A 73 5.46 -4.48 -6.13
C ILE A 73 6.36 -4.33 -7.37
N SER A 74 7.07 -3.20 -7.51
CA SER A 74 7.84 -2.96 -8.74
C SER A 74 9.19 -3.68 -8.78
N ASN A 75 9.80 -3.95 -7.62
CA ASN A 75 11.19 -4.44 -7.57
C ASN A 75 11.34 -5.89 -7.11
N ASP A 76 10.32 -6.45 -6.42
CA ASP A 76 10.33 -7.83 -5.90
C ASP A 76 11.65 -8.22 -5.22
N TYR A 77 11.95 -7.53 -4.11
CA TYR A 77 13.22 -7.65 -3.38
C TYR A 77 13.49 -9.09 -2.90
N VAL A 78 14.68 -9.59 -3.17
CA VAL A 78 15.15 -10.93 -2.73
C VAL A 78 15.17 -11.04 -1.20
N GLU A 79 15.46 -9.92 -0.54
CA GLU A 79 15.51 -9.80 0.92
C GLU A 79 14.15 -10.01 1.59
N ALA A 80 13.04 -9.98 0.84
CA ALA A 80 11.70 -10.20 1.39
C ALA A 80 11.50 -11.60 2.02
N ASP A 81 12.32 -12.59 1.65
CA ASP A 81 12.30 -13.92 2.26
C ASP A 81 13.12 -13.98 3.56
N ASN A 82 13.85 -12.91 3.91
CA ASN A 82 14.62 -12.82 5.15
C ASN A 82 13.73 -12.37 6.31
N PRO A 83 13.56 -13.17 7.38
CA PRO A 83 12.76 -12.78 8.54
C PRO A 83 13.24 -11.53 9.29
N GLN A 84 14.47 -11.07 9.04
CA GLN A 84 15.04 -9.85 9.61
C GLN A 84 14.86 -8.61 8.73
N SER A 85 14.40 -8.78 7.49
CA SER A 85 14.10 -7.66 6.60
C SER A 85 12.71 -7.09 6.92
N PHE A 86 12.55 -5.78 6.71
CA PHE A 86 11.24 -5.14 6.72
C PHE A 86 10.59 -5.10 5.34
N LEU A 87 11.26 -5.61 4.30
CA LEU A 87 10.72 -5.73 2.98
C LEU A 87 9.76 -6.91 2.90
N ILE A 88 8.74 -6.75 2.07
CA ILE A 88 7.75 -7.78 1.78
C ILE A 88 7.80 -8.07 0.28
N SER A 89 7.46 -9.30 -0.08
CA SER A 89 7.43 -9.71 -1.49
C SER A 89 6.36 -8.92 -2.24
N ARG A 90 6.51 -8.82 -3.56
CA ARG A 90 5.54 -8.14 -4.43
C ARG A 90 4.10 -8.65 -4.19
N TYR A 91 3.94 -9.97 -4.03
CA TYR A 91 2.62 -10.56 -3.78
C TYR A 91 2.04 -10.17 -2.43
N ILE A 92 2.85 -10.17 -1.37
CA ILE A 92 2.40 -9.73 -0.04
C ILE A 92 2.01 -8.25 -0.09
N ALA A 93 2.82 -7.40 -0.75
CA ALA A 93 2.52 -5.99 -0.91
C ALA A 93 1.21 -5.75 -1.66
N ALA A 94 0.92 -6.50 -2.73
CA ALA A 94 -0.33 -6.39 -3.46
C ALA A 94 -1.55 -6.85 -2.64
N VAL A 95 -1.42 -7.94 -1.85
CA VAL A 95 -2.48 -8.39 -0.93
C VAL A 95 -2.76 -7.35 0.14
N ASP A 96 -1.71 -6.83 0.78
CA ASP A 96 -1.82 -5.83 1.84
C ASP A 96 -2.41 -4.52 1.30
N PHE A 97 -1.97 -4.07 0.13
CA PHE A 97 -2.57 -2.96 -0.59
C PHE A 97 -4.07 -3.17 -0.81
N GLY A 98 -4.48 -4.33 -1.33
CA GLY A 98 -5.89 -4.63 -1.60
C GLY A 98 -6.75 -4.57 -0.33
N ARG A 99 -6.26 -5.12 0.78
CA ARG A 99 -6.93 -5.08 2.09
C ARG A 99 -7.03 -3.65 2.64
N TRP A 100 -5.94 -2.89 2.57
CA TRP A 100 -5.92 -1.50 2.97
C TRP A 100 -6.84 -0.63 2.10
N PHE A 101 -6.87 -0.87 0.78
CA PHE A 101 -7.77 -0.15 -0.12
C PHE A 101 -9.24 -0.43 0.20
N VAL A 102 -9.60 -1.68 0.50
CA VAL A 102 -10.97 -2.03 0.94
C VAL A 102 -11.33 -1.26 2.21
N SER A 103 -10.44 -1.22 3.20
CA SER A 103 -10.73 -0.56 4.48
C SER A 103 -10.94 0.95 4.33
N ILE A 104 -10.17 1.63 3.46
CA ILE A 104 -10.36 3.07 3.22
C ILE A 104 -11.63 3.39 2.41
N VAL A 105 -12.08 2.48 1.54
CA VAL A 105 -13.34 2.66 0.79
C VAL A 105 -14.55 2.54 1.71
N GLU A 106 -14.46 1.67 2.72
CA GLU A 106 -15.50 1.41 3.72
C GLU A 106 -15.54 2.49 4.82
N ASP A 107 -14.43 3.15 5.10
CA ASP A 107 -14.39 4.26 6.06
C ASP A 107 -15.02 5.54 5.47
N ARG A 108 -16.17 5.93 6.03
CA ARG A 108 -16.92 7.12 5.63
C ARG A 108 -16.23 8.45 5.97
N LYS A 109 -15.17 8.43 6.79
CA LYS A 109 -14.38 9.62 7.12
C LYS A 109 -13.37 9.97 6.02
N ILE A 110 -13.03 9.02 5.15
CA ILE A 110 -12.09 9.25 4.05
C ILE A 110 -12.79 9.97 2.90
N ALA A 111 -12.15 11.02 2.39
CA ALA A 111 -12.70 11.79 1.29
C ALA A 111 -12.73 10.97 0.00
N ARG A 112 -13.76 11.15 -0.82
CA ARG A 112 -13.86 10.42 -2.10
C ARG A 112 -12.74 10.79 -3.08
N SER A 113 -12.19 12.00 -2.97
CA SER A 113 -11.00 12.41 -3.72
C SER A 113 -9.78 11.57 -3.36
N ASP A 114 -9.58 11.25 -2.08
CA ASP A 114 -8.48 10.40 -1.64
C ASP A 114 -8.58 8.98 -2.20
N VAL A 115 -9.79 8.41 -2.22
CA VAL A 115 -10.04 7.11 -2.84
C VAL A 115 -9.73 7.16 -4.34
N ALA A 116 -10.15 8.23 -5.02
CA ALA A 116 -9.86 8.42 -6.44
C ALA A 116 -8.35 8.57 -6.71
N ASP A 117 -7.58 9.20 -5.82
CA ASP A 117 -6.12 9.27 -5.91
C ASP A 117 -5.49 7.88 -5.88
N VAL A 118 -5.95 7.01 -4.97
CA VAL A 118 -5.43 5.65 -4.84
C VAL A 118 -5.78 4.79 -6.06
N VAL A 119 -6.98 4.96 -6.62
CA VAL A 119 -7.36 4.30 -7.89
C VAL A 119 -6.42 4.74 -9.02
N ARG A 120 -6.17 6.05 -9.17
CA ARG A 120 -5.26 6.58 -10.19
C ARG A 120 -3.82 6.09 -9.99
N TRP A 121 -3.37 5.96 -8.75
CA TRP A 121 -2.08 5.37 -8.45
C TRP A 121 -1.99 3.91 -8.94
N LEU A 122 -3.02 3.10 -8.67
CA LEU A 122 -3.06 1.70 -9.10
C LEU A 122 -3.13 1.58 -10.64
N GLU A 123 -3.90 2.46 -11.29
CA GLU A 123 -3.94 2.57 -12.76
C GLU A 123 -2.56 2.78 -13.35
N ASN A 124 -1.83 3.79 -12.83
CA ASN A 124 -0.49 4.10 -13.29
C ASN A 124 0.48 2.94 -13.06
N LEU A 125 0.43 2.31 -11.88
CA LEU A 125 1.28 1.16 -11.56
C LEU A 125 1.02 -0.01 -12.52
N TYR A 126 -0.24 -0.30 -12.85
CA TYR A 126 -0.59 -1.36 -13.80
C TYR A 126 -0.14 -1.04 -15.23
N VAL A 127 -0.39 0.20 -15.69
CA VAL A 127 -0.04 0.62 -17.05
C VAL A 127 1.47 0.59 -17.27
N GLN A 128 2.24 1.09 -16.30
CA GLN A 128 3.70 1.14 -16.37
C GLN A 128 4.37 -0.21 -16.07
N GLY A 129 3.71 -1.06 -15.28
CA GLY A 129 4.22 -2.38 -14.92
C GLY A 129 4.37 -3.32 -16.12
N ASP A 130 5.32 -4.23 -15.99
CA ASP A 130 5.48 -5.35 -16.92
C ASP A 130 4.41 -6.44 -16.69
N GLN A 131 4.53 -7.54 -17.42
CA GLN A 131 3.56 -8.63 -17.33
C GLN A 131 3.50 -9.25 -15.93
N GLU A 132 4.62 -9.35 -15.22
CA GLU A 132 4.64 -9.94 -13.89
C GLU A 132 3.97 -9.04 -12.86
N ILE A 133 4.23 -7.74 -12.92
CA ILE A 133 3.54 -6.74 -12.08
C ILE A 133 2.04 -6.78 -12.35
N ARG A 134 1.63 -6.79 -13.62
CA ARG A 134 0.21 -6.83 -14.01
C ARG A 134 -0.48 -8.10 -13.50
N SER A 135 0.13 -9.26 -13.70
CA SER A 135 -0.40 -10.53 -13.21
C SER A 135 -0.49 -10.57 -11.69
N CYS A 136 0.53 -10.05 -10.98
CA CYS A 136 0.49 -9.93 -9.53
C CYS A 136 -0.67 -9.04 -9.06
N LEU A 137 -0.82 -7.85 -9.62
CA LEU A 137 -1.89 -6.92 -9.25
C LEU A 137 -3.28 -7.55 -9.46
N ILE A 138 -3.48 -8.28 -10.56
CA ILE A 138 -4.75 -8.97 -10.84
C ILE A 138 -5.04 -9.99 -9.75
N VAL A 139 -4.14 -10.98 -9.59
CA VAL A 139 -4.38 -12.15 -8.74
C VAL A 139 -4.39 -11.78 -7.26
N ALA A 140 -3.43 -10.97 -6.81
CA ALA A 140 -3.24 -10.68 -5.39
C ALA A 140 -4.15 -9.56 -4.86
N SER A 141 -4.65 -8.66 -5.73
CA SER A 141 -5.40 -7.48 -5.29
C SER A 141 -6.76 -7.33 -5.99
N LEU A 142 -6.80 -7.18 -7.31
CA LEU A 142 -8.02 -6.81 -8.03
C LEU A 142 -9.11 -7.88 -7.91
N GLU A 143 -8.78 -9.16 -8.00
CA GLU A 143 -9.73 -10.26 -7.82
C GLU A 143 -10.45 -10.20 -6.47
N HIS A 144 -9.71 -9.89 -5.41
CA HIS A 144 -10.25 -9.77 -4.06
C HIS A 144 -11.07 -8.49 -3.92
N MET A 145 -10.53 -7.36 -4.36
CA MET A 145 -11.20 -6.06 -4.35
C MET A 145 -12.54 -6.09 -5.10
N PHE A 146 -12.58 -6.74 -6.27
CA PHE A 146 -13.74 -6.78 -7.14
C PHE A 146 -14.83 -7.73 -6.66
N SER A 147 -14.58 -8.51 -5.61
CA SER A 147 -15.65 -9.23 -4.91
C SER A 147 -16.68 -8.27 -4.31
N SER A 148 -16.33 -7.00 -4.06
CA SER A 148 -17.25 -5.97 -3.61
C SER A 148 -17.83 -5.13 -4.77
N ASN A 149 -19.16 -5.11 -4.88
CA ASN A 149 -19.88 -4.29 -5.87
C ASN A 149 -19.58 -2.80 -5.75
N SER A 150 -19.41 -2.28 -4.54
CA SER A 150 -19.11 -0.85 -4.34
C SER A 150 -17.72 -0.51 -4.87
N ILE A 151 -16.74 -1.39 -4.63
CA ILE A 151 -15.38 -1.23 -5.14
C ILE A 151 -15.36 -1.34 -6.67
N ARG A 152 -16.01 -2.35 -7.26
CA ARG A 152 -16.08 -2.49 -8.73
C ARG A 152 -16.56 -1.23 -9.45
N LYS A 153 -17.51 -0.50 -8.87
CA LYS A 153 -18.02 0.75 -9.44
C LYS A 153 -16.96 1.84 -9.56
N LEU A 154 -15.99 1.88 -8.63
CA LEU A 154 -14.87 2.82 -8.68
C LEU A 154 -13.99 2.60 -9.92
N PHE A 155 -13.93 1.36 -10.40
CA PHE A 155 -13.15 0.95 -11.57
C PHE A 155 -13.98 0.85 -12.85
N SER A 156 -15.19 1.42 -12.87
CA SER A 156 -16.09 1.32 -14.04
C SER A 156 -15.50 1.90 -15.32
N GLY A 157 -14.60 2.89 -15.22
CA GLY A 157 -13.87 3.45 -16.36
C GLY A 157 -12.95 2.44 -17.06
N TRP A 158 -12.48 1.41 -16.35
CA TRP A 158 -11.56 0.42 -16.92
C TRP A 158 -12.24 -0.48 -17.94
N LYS A 159 -13.57 -0.66 -17.87
CA LYS A 159 -14.32 -1.60 -18.72
C LYS A 159 -14.02 -1.45 -20.22
N PHE A 160 -13.83 -0.21 -20.65
CA PHE A 160 -13.63 0.16 -22.06
C PHE A 160 -12.22 0.69 -22.33
N ASP A 161 -11.36 0.73 -21.33
CA ASP A 161 -9.98 1.18 -21.50
C ASP A 161 -9.18 0.12 -22.29
N PRO A 162 -8.41 0.51 -23.33
CA PRO A 162 -7.65 -0.43 -24.15
C PRO A 162 -6.61 -1.26 -23.38
N ILE A 163 -6.07 -0.73 -22.27
CA ILE A 163 -5.04 -1.38 -21.47
C ILE A 163 -5.69 -2.02 -20.22
N LEU A 164 -6.42 -1.23 -19.44
CA LEU A 164 -6.99 -1.62 -18.15
C LEU A 164 -8.20 -2.56 -18.29
N GLY A 165 -8.87 -2.56 -19.45
CA GLY A 165 -10.02 -3.42 -19.69
C GLY A 165 -9.70 -4.91 -19.66
N GLY A 166 -8.45 -5.28 -20.01
CA GLY A 166 -7.96 -6.65 -19.84
C GLY A 166 -7.96 -7.07 -18.38
N ALA A 167 -7.28 -6.29 -17.53
CA ALA A 167 -7.22 -6.50 -16.09
C ALA A 167 -8.61 -6.56 -15.46
N TYR A 168 -9.51 -5.66 -15.86
CA TYR A 168 -10.86 -5.61 -15.32
C TYR A 168 -11.63 -6.91 -15.59
N ARG A 169 -11.58 -7.43 -16.82
CA ARG A 169 -12.26 -8.68 -17.17
C ARG A 169 -11.63 -9.89 -16.50
N GLU A 170 -10.30 -9.95 -16.47
CA GLU A 170 -9.56 -11.06 -15.86
C GLU A 170 -9.88 -11.18 -14.37
N ALA A 171 -9.83 -10.06 -13.63
CA ALA A 171 -10.16 -10.03 -12.21
C ALA A 171 -11.62 -10.48 -11.91
N LEU A 172 -12.55 -10.29 -12.85
CA LEU A 172 -13.92 -10.80 -12.72
C LEU A 172 -14.04 -12.29 -13.02
N LEU A 173 -13.33 -12.77 -14.03
CA LEU A 173 -13.39 -14.16 -14.50
C LEU A 173 -12.77 -15.14 -13.49
N SER A 174 -11.64 -14.77 -12.86
CA SER A 174 -10.96 -15.65 -11.88
C SER A 174 -11.84 -16.08 -10.70
N ARG A 175 -12.94 -15.35 -10.44
CA ARG A 175 -13.92 -15.67 -9.39
C ARG A 175 -15.28 -16.16 -9.90
N GLY A 176 -15.41 -16.39 -11.21
CA GLY A 176 -16.69 -16.76 -11.82
C GLY A 176 -17.77 -15.67 -11.69
N MET A 177 -17.37 -14.39 -11.62
CA MET A 177 -18.32 -13.28 -11.52
C MET A 177 -18.85 -12.91 -12.92
N ASN A 178 -20.15 -12.60 -13.02
CA ASN A 178 -20.73 -12.08 -14.26
C ASN A 178 -20.07 -10.75 -14.66
N ILE A 179 -19.70 -10.64 -15.94
CA ILE A 179 -19.05 -9.47 -16.58
C ILE A 179 -20.07 -8.36 -16.85
#